data_AF-A0A1G9JA13-F1
#
_entry.id   AF-A0A1G9JA13-F1
#
_cell.length_a   1.000
_cell.length_b   1.000
_cell.length_c   1.000
_cell.angle_alpha   90.00
_cell.angle_beta   90.00
_cell.angle_gamma   90.00
#
_symmetry.space_group_name_H-M   'P 1'
#
loop_
_entity.id
_entity.type
_entity.pdbx_description
1 polymer ?
#
loop_
_entity_poly.entity_id
_entity_poly.type
_entity_poly.pdbx_seq_one_letter_code
_entity_poly.pdbx_strand_id
1 'polypeptide(L)'
;MEKEEFADSTNEELLKEKKKIQHNKIANATLIGVCIGIFVFSTIKNGFGFFAFFPLLLTYPFIKNAKKIKVLEEELKSRNIE
;
A
#
# COMPACT_ATOMS: atom_id res chain seq x y z
N MET A 1 -1.28 -0.52 18.94
CA MET A 1 -0.82 -1.78 18.34
C MET A 1 0.30 -1.57 17.33
N GLU A 2 0.07 -1.13 16.08
CA GLU A 2 1.18 -1.02 15.08
C GLU A 2 2.36 -0.14 15.54
N LYS A 3 2.11 0.94 16.30
CA LYS A 3 3.16 1.82 16.83
C LYS A 3 4.02 1.18 17.93
N GLU A 4 3.40 0.39 18.81
CA GLU A 4 4.10 -0.30 19.90
C GLU A 4 4.92 -1.48 19.33
N GLU A 5 4.37 -2.18 18.33
CA GLU A 5 5.05 -3.27 17.63
C GLU A 5 6.36 -2.80 16.95
N PHE A 6 6.36 -1.61 16.34
CA PHE A 6 7.58 -1.04 15.76
C PHE A 6 8.55 -0.49 16.81
N ALA A 7 8.06 0.03 17.93
CA ALA A 7 8.90 0.50 19.03
C ALA A 7 9.68 -0.67 19.67
N ASP A 8 9.08 -1.85 19.77
CA ASP A 8 9.71 -3.04 20.34
C ASP A 8 10.60 -3.80 19.34
N SER A 9 10.58 -3.43 18.05
CA SER A 9 11.37 -4.07 16.99
C SER A 9 12.83 -3.62 16.97
N THR A 10 13.71 -4.50 16.49
CA THR A 10 15.13 -4.20 16.25
C THR A 10 15.35 -3.38 14.97
N ASN A 11 16.49 -2.70 14.86
CA ASN A 11 16.83 -1.88 13.70
C ASN A 11 16.86 -2.70 12.39
N GLU A 12 17.31 -3.96 12.44
CA GLU A 12 17.33 -4.85 11.28
C GLU A 12 15.92 -5.22 10.81
N GLU A 13 15.00 -5.46 11.75
CA GLU A 13 13.60 -5.77 11.46
C GLU A 13 12.88 -4.56 10.84
N LEU A 14 13.14 -3.35 11.36
CA LEU A 14 12.58 -2.10 10.82
C LEU A 14 13.04 -1.86 9.36
N LEU A 15 14.34 -2.07 9.07
CA LEU A 15 14.88 -1.93 7.71
C LEU A 15 14.35 -3.02 6.75
N LYS A 16 14.14 -4.25 7.26
CA LYS A 16 13.55 -5.35 6.49
C LYS A 16 12.10 -5.05 6.12
N GLU A 17 11.31 -4.55 7.06
CA GLU A 17 9.92 -4.14 6.81
C GLU A 17 9.86 -2.94 5.85
N LYS A 18 10.79 -1.97 5.94
CA LYS A 18 10.92 -0.86 4.96
C LYS A 18 11.12 -1.38 3.53
N LYS A 19 12.05 -2.32 3.31
CA LYS A 19 12.27 -2.94 1.99
C LYS A 19 11.03 -3.67 1.48
N LYS A 20 10.35 -4.41 2.36
CA LYS A 20 9.11 -5.12 2.01
C LYS A 20 8.01 -4.14 1.59
N ILE A 21 7.85 -3.04 2.32
CA ILE A 21 6.92 -1.96 1.97
C ILE A 21 7.25 -1.35 0.60
N GLN A 22 8.52 -1.09 0.30
CA GLN A 22 8.92 -0.54 -1.00
C GLN A 22 8.59 -1.49 -2.14
N HIS A 23 8.88 -2.79 -1.98
CA HIS A 23 8.51 -3.80 -2.96
C HIS A 23 6.99 -3.87 -3.15
N ASN A 24 6.25 -3.86 -2.03
CA ASN A 24 4.79 -3.83 -2.05
C ASN A 24 4.26 -2.57 -2.73
N LYS A 25 4.90 -1.41 -2.58
CA LYS A 25 4.50 -0.15 -3.23
C LYS A 25 4.50 -0.25 -4.75
N ILE A 26 5.50 -0.92 -5.33
CA ILE A 26 5.59 -1.14 -6.78
C ILE A 26 4.48 -2.09 -7.24
N ALA A 27 4.33 -3.24 -6.58
CA ALA A 27 3.28 -4.20 -6.90
C ALA A 27 1.88 -3.57 -6.79
N ASN A 28 1.67 -2.79 -5.74
CA ASN A 28 0.47 -2.02 -5.47
C ASN A 28 0.18 -1.00 -6.57
N ALA A 29 1.18 -0.21 -7.00
CA ALA A 29 1.03 0.75 -8.08
C ALA A 29 0.65 0.06 -9.41
N THR A 30 1.28 -1.07 -9.70
CA THR A 30 0.95 -1.89 -10.89
C THR A 30 -0.49 -2.39 -10.83
N LEU A 31 -0.94 -2.93 -9.69
CA LEU A 31 -2.31 -3.40 -9.52
C LEU A 31 -3.33 -2.27 -9.69
N ILE A 32 -3.07 -1.08 -9.12
CA ILE A 32 -3.92 0.10 -9.31
C ILE A 32 -3.99 0.49 -10.79
N GLY A 33 -2.84 0.52 -11.49
CA GLY A 33 -2.79 0.82 -12.92
C GLY A 33 -3.61 -0.17 -13.76
N VAL A 34 -3.52 -1.46 -13.46
CA VAL A 34 -4.34 -2.51 -14.09
C VAL A 34 -5.82 -2.30 -13.80
N CYS A 35 -6.19 -2.00 -12.54
CA CYS A 35 -7.57 -1.75 -12.14
C CYS A 35 -8.18 -0.56 -12.90
N ILE A 36 -7.44 0.55 -13.01
CA ILE A 36 -7.85 1.74 -13.78
C ILE A 36 -7.94 1.40 -15.27
N GLY A 37 -6.98 0.64 -15.82
CA GLY A 37 -7.01 0.21 -17.21
C GLY A 37 -8.25 -0.63 -17.54
N ILE A 38 -8.57 -1.61 -16.70
CA ILE A 38 -9.79 -2.44 -16.84
C ILE A 38 -11.04 -1.58 -16.70
N PHE A 39 -11.07 -0.64 -15.75
CA PHE A 39 -12.18 0.29 -15.57
C PHE A 39 -12.46 1.11 -16.85
N VAL A 40 -11.42 1.75 -17.40
CA VAL A 40 -11.55 2.56 -18.63
C VAL A 40 -11.94 1.69 -19.83
N PHE A 41 -11.31 0.53 -20.00
CA PHE A 41 -11.64 -0.38 -21.10
C PHE A 41 -13.09 -0.90 -21.00
N SER A 42 -13.52 -1.29 -19.81
CA SER A 42 -14.86 -1.80 -19.56
C SER A 42 -15.93 -0.72 -19.71
N THR A 43 -15.68 0.50 -19.22
CA THR A 43 -16.63 1.62 -19.38
C THR A 43 -16.84 2.00 -20.84
N ILE A 44 -15.78 1.98 -21.67
CA ILE A 44 -15.89 2.25 -23.11
C ILE A 44 -16.63 1.14 -23.84
N LYS A 45 -16.34 -0.14 -23.55
CA LYS A 45 -16.93 -1.27 -24.32
C LYS A 45 -18.29 -1.75 -23.83
N ASN A 46 -18.55 -1.70 -22.52
CA ASN A 46 -19.71 -2.31 -21.88
C ASN A 46 -20.56 -1.29 -21.09
N GLY A 47 -20.15 -0.01 -21.05
CA GLY A 47 -20.80 1.02 -20.24
C GLY A 47 -20.41 0.96 -18.76
N PHE A 48 -21.01 1.84 -17.95
CA PHE A 48 -20.81 1.86 -16.50
C PHE A 48 -21.53 0.67 -15.84
N GLY A 49 -20.82 -0.44 -15.65
CA GLY A 49 -21.31 -1.64 -14.98
C GLY A 49 -20.69 -1.89 -13.60
N PHE A 50 -21.26 -2.81 -12.82
CA PHE A 50 -20.75 -3.22 -11.50
C PHE A 50 -19.27 -3.65 -11.53
N PHE A 51 -18.82 -4.30 -12.62
CA PHE A 51 -17.42 -4.69 -12.83
C PHE A 51 -16.45 -3.52 -12.98
N ALA A 52 -16.96 -2.31 -13.25
CA ALA A 52 -16.15 -1.10 -13.28
C ALA A 52 -15.83 -0.63 -11.84
N PHE A 53 -16.71 -0.87 -10.87
CA PHE A 53 -16.51 -0.47 -9.47
C PHE A 53 -15.75 -1.51 -8.63
N PHE A 54 -15.83 -2.79 -9.00
CA PHE A 54 -15.14 -3.86 -8.30
C PHE A 54 -13.61 -3.64 -8.13
N PRO A 55 -12.86 -3.17 -9.15
CA PRO A 55 -11.44 -2.84 -9.02
C PRO A 55 -11.14 -1.73 -7.99
N LEU A 56 -12.08 -0.80 -7.78
CA LEU A 56 -11.92 0.27 -6.78
C LEU A 56 -11.99 -0.28 -5.35
N LEU A 57 -12.78 -1.32 -5.08
CA LEU A 57 -12.85 -1.96 -3.77
C LEU A 57 -11.52 -2.63 -3.38
N LEU A 58 -10.74 -3.09 -4.36
CA LEU A 58 -9.41 -3.65 -4.13
C LEU A 58 -8.40 -2.62 -3.59
N THR A 59 -8.71 -1.33 -3.62
CA THR A 59 -7.84 -0.28 -3.08
C THR A 59 -7.93 -0.12 -1.55
N TYR A 60 -8.92 -0.72 -0.88
CA TYR A 60 -9.10 -0.58 0.58
C TYR A 60 -7.89 -1.00 1.44
N PRO A 61 -7.18 -2.12 1.15
CA PRO A 61 -5.97 -2.51 1.88
C PRO A 61 -4.85 -1.47 1.81
N PHE A 62 -4.85 -0.63 0.76
CA PHE A 62 -3.82 0.39 0.54
C PHE A 62 -3.96 1.53 1.56
N ILE A 63 -5.19 1.87 1.96
CA ILE A 63 -5.46 2.90 2.96
C ILE A 63 -4.92 2.46 4.33
N LYS A 64 -5.11 1.19 4.70
CA LYS A 64 -4.52 0.63 5.94
C LYS A 64 -3.00 0.60 5.88
N ASN A 65 -2.41 0.15 4.77
CA ASN A 65 -0.97 0.15 4.58
C ASN A 65 -0.36 1.56 4.66
N ALA A 66 -1.02 2.59 4.15
CA ALA A 66 -0.52 3.96 4.21
C ALA A 66 -0.33 4.46 5.66
N LYS A 67 -1.20 4.04 6.60
CA LYS A 67 -1.06 4.37 8.02
C LYS A 67 0.15 3.66 8.63
N LYS A 68 0.30 2.36 8.37
CA LYS A 68 1.43 1.54 8.84
C LYS A 68 2.78 2.10 8.36
N ILE A 69 2.85 2.54 7.11
CA ILE A 69 4.07 3.13 6.52
C ILE A 69 4.46 4.42 7.24
N LYS A 70 3.49 5.31 7.54
CA LYS A 70 3.77 6.55 8.28
C LYS A 70 4.35 6.28 9.66
N VAL A 71 3.77 5.34 10.40
CA VAL A 71 4.23 4.97 11.74
C VAL A 71 5.65 4.39 11.69
N LEU A 72 5.95 3.55 10.70
CA LEU A 72 7.31 3.03 10.49
C LEU A 72 8.33 4.13 10.13
N GLU A 73 7.96 5.07 9.26
CA GLU A 73 8.83 6.19 8.88
C GLU A 73 9.10 7.13 10.06
N GLU A 74 8.12 7.37 10.93
CA GLU A 74 8.31 8.14 12.16
C GLU A 74 9.31 7.46 13.10
N GLU A 75 9.25 6.14 13.25
CA GLU A 75 10.16 5.38 14.11
C GLU A 75 11.59 5.29 13.55
N LEU A 76 11.72 5.12 12.24
CA LEU A 76 13.02 5.17 11.56
C LEU A 76 13.69 6.54 11.74
N LYS A 77 12.91 7.62 11.61
CA LYS A 77 13.39 9.00 11.85
C LYS A 77 13.75 9.25 13.31
N SER A 78 12.95 8.75 14.26
CA SER A 78 13.21 8.94 15.70
C SER A 78 14.54 8.32 16.13
N ARG A 79 14.95 7.23 15.47
CA ARG A 79 16.20 6.50 15.70
C ARG A 79 17.37 6.92 14.80
N ASN A 80 17.20 7.90 13.91
CA ASN A 80 18.20 8.32 12.91
C ASN A 80 18.73 7.17 12.02
N ILE A 81 17.84 6.24 11.64
CA ILE A 81 18.13 5.13 10.74
C ILE A 81 17.24 5.27 9.50
N GLU A 82 17.86 5.52 8.35
CA GLU A 82 17.19 5.65 7.05
C GLU A 82 17.49 4.47 6.13
#